data_AF-J2T6H0-F1
#
_entry.id   AF-J2T6H0-F1
#
_cell.length_a   1.000
_cell.length_b   1.000
_cell.length_c   1.000
_cell.angle_alpha   90.00
_cell.angle_beta   90.00
_cell.angle_gamma   90.00
#
_symmetry.space_group_name_H-M   'P 1'
#
loop_
_entity.id
_entity.type
_entity.pdbx_description
1 polymer ?
#
loop_
_entity_poly.entity_id
_entity_poly.type
_entity_poly.pdbx_seq_one_letter_code
_entity_poly.pdbx_strand_id
1 'polypeptide(L)'
;MGLFSGIKSTYKKSEAAIVVQNLLEQQAKVGIFDLDPARFAKKLIEIIWNSKPDVFDGKFGQRPHKLAVAASALSNGIALFEVGSLNRGAVILSLGNIISEVETNGGHYPLNSLDHHLLENSILVFAKATQEYSELPLKNEIDPHSHDVIARAARMLEMQLLLCKADDKTYDGFLHSKFVRGYIFGFFDAAMQRANIPLDSDDQFYLLLAAGHTYIFDGNTEQATNYVYNSLALQGDQEFDQAQGQGGTEYFDFLDGKIRNPIWLMEYFHGERSADA
;
A
#
# COMPACT_ATOMS: atom_id res chain seq x y z
N MET A 1 -10.72 -41.56 20.35
CA MET A 1 -10.15 -40.20 20.40
C MET A 1 -10.86 -39.28 19.39
N GLY A 2 -12.09 -38.82 19.63
CA GLY A 2 -12.95 -38.30 18.53
C GLY A 2 -13.53 -36.89 18.66
N LEU A 3 -13.83 -36.39 19.87
CA LEU A 3 -14.59 -35.14 20.02
C LEU A 3 -13.71 -33.92 20.38
N PHE A 4 -12.68 -34.11 21.22
CA PHE A 4 -11.82 -33.02 21.68
C PHE A 4 -10.77 -32.56 20.64
N SER A 5 -10.44 -33.40 19.64
CA SER A 5 -9.55 -33.02 18.53
C SER A 5 -10.25 -32.08 17.55
N GLY A 6 -11.53 -32.34 17.23
CA GLY A 6 -12.35 -31.51 16.35
C GLY A 6 -12.57 -30.10 16.88
N ILE A 7 -12.91 -29.96 18.18
CA ILE A 7 -13.12 -28.65 18.83
C ILE A 7 -11.84 -27.80 18.81
N LYS A 8 -10.67 -28.42 19.06
CA LYS A 8 -9.37 -27.72 19.01
C LYS A 8 -8.97 -27.31 17.58
N SER A 9 -9.34 -28.09 16.57
CA SER A 9 -9.12 -27.74 15.16
C SER A 9 -9.97 -26.52 14.77
N THR A 10 -11.27 -26.51 15.12
CA THR A 10 -12.15 -25.37 14.88
C THR A 10 -11.66 -24.09 15.56
N TYR A 11 -11.23 -24.17 16.82
CA TYR A 11 -10.68 -23.01 17.54
C TYR A 11 -9.45 -22.41 16.84
N LYS A 12 -8.50 -23.25 16.41
CA LYS A 12 -7.28 -22.78 15.74
C LYS A 12 -7.53 -22.20 14.36
N LYS A 13 -8.49 -22.77 13.61
CA LYS A 13 -8.99 -22.19 12.36
C LYS A 13 -9.55 -20.78 12.59
N SER A 14 -10.39 -20.62 13.61
CA SER A 14 -10.97 -19.32 13.95
C SER A 14 -9.91 -18.31 14.41
N GLU A 15 -8.92 -18.74 15.19
CA GLU A 15 -7.85 -17.86 15.67
C GLU A 15 -7.02 -17.29 14.52
N ALA A 16 -6.65 -18.12 13.54
CA ALA A 16 -5.95 -17.66 12.34
C ALA A 16 -6.85 -16.84 11.41
N ALA A 17 -8.13 -17.20 11.27
CA ALA A 17 -9.10 -16.44 10.47
C ALA A 17 -9.29 -15.02 11.01
N ILE A 18 -9.28 -14.82 12.34
CA ILE A 18 -9.36 -13.49 12.95
C ILE A 18 -8.14 -12.64 12.59
N VAL A 19 -6.94 -13.22 12.58
CA VAL A 19 -5.71 -12.48 12.17
C VAL A 19 -5.85 -11.99 10.73
N VAL A 20 -6.25 -12.88 9.81
CA VAL A 20 -6.44 -12.53 8.39
C VAL A 20 -7.56 -11.51 8.22
N GLN A 21 -8.69 -11.69 8.92
CA GLN A 21 -9.81 -10.76 8.88
C GLN A 21 -9.39 -9.35 9.31
N ASN A 22 -8.71 -9.21 10.45
CA ASN A 22 -8.29 -7.91 10.95
C ASN A 22 -7.38 -7.16 9.97
N LEU A 23 -6.47 -7.86 9.30
CA LEU A 23 -5.58 -7.29 8.30
C LEU A 23 -6.35 -6.85 7.05
N LEU A 24 -7.28 -7.67 6.58
CA LEU A 24 -8.13 -7.33 5.43
C LEU A 24 -9.13 -6.22 5.75
N GLU A 25 -9.62 -6.12 6.99
CA GLU A 25 -10.45 -5.00 7.44
C GLU A 25 -9.66 -3.68 7.42
N GLN A 26 -8.37 -3.70 7.78
CA GLN A 26 -7.49 -2.53 7.62
C GLN A 26 -7.38 -2.14 6.15
N GLN A 27 -7.23 -3.12 5.25
CA GLN A 27 -7.14 -2.86 3.81
C GLN A 27 -8.47 -2.35 3.23
N ALA A 28 -9.60 -2.91 3.67
CA ALA A 28 -10.93 -2.46 3.24
C ALA A 28 -11.23 -1.02 3.69
N LYS A 29 -10.79 -0.65 4.90
CA LYS A 29 -10.95 0.72 5.43
C LYS A 29 -10.25 1.78 4.58
N VAL A 30 -9.15 1.41 3.92
CA VAL A 30 -8.38 2.30 3.03
C VAL A 30 -8.74 2.11 1.55
N GLY A 31 -9.83 1.40 1.26
CA GLY A 31 -10.40 1.27 -0.09
C GLY A 31 -9.70 0.28 -1.03
N ILE A 32 -8.66 -0.43 -0.58
CA ILE A 32 -7.89 -1.33 -1.46
C ILE A 32 -8.38 -2.79 -1.45
N PHE A 33 -9.41 -3.09 -0.65
CA PHE A 33 -10.02 -4.42 -0.59
C PHE A 33 -11.54 -4.30 -0.64
N ASP A 34 -12.16 -4.92 -1.65
CA ASP A 34 -13.58 -4.72 -1.98
C ASP A 34 -14.48 -5.92 -1.60
N LEU A 35 -13.89 -6.99 -1.06
CA LEU A 35 -14.62 -8.17 -0.60
C LEU A 35 -14.94 -8.09 0.90
N ASP A 36 -15.89 -8.91 1.34
CA ASP A 36 -16.18 -9.11 2.77
C ASP A 36 -14.96 -9.73 3.49
N PRO A 37 -14.27 -9.01 4.40
CA PRO A 37 -13.04 -9.48 5.03
C PRO A 37 -13.22 -10.76 5.84
N ALA A 38 -14.32 -10.87 6.59
CA ALA A 38 -14.59 -12.00 7.46
C ALA A 38 -14.88 -13.28 6.67
N ARG A 39 -15.68 -13.17 5.61
CA ARG A 39 -16.02 -14.27 4.71
C ARG A 39 -14.80 -14.71 3.91
N PHE A 40 -14.01 -13.76 3.41
CA PHE A 40 -12.82 -14.08 2.63
C PHE A 40 -11.73 -14.71 3.51
N ALA A 41 -11.49 -14.21 4.71
CA ALA A 41 -10.55 -14.80 5.67
C ALA A 41 -10.89 -16.27 5.98
N LYS A 42 -12.16 -16.58 6.25
CA LYS A 42 -12.60 -17.97 6.46
C LYS A 42 -12.33 -18.85 5.25
N LYS A 43 -12.62 -18.36 4.05
CA LYS A 43 -12.34 -19.07 2.79
C LYS A 43 -10.86 -19.37 2.63
N LEU A 44 -9.96 -18.41 2.90
CA LEU A 44 -8.51 -18.62 2.82
C LEU A 44 -8.03 -19.70 3.79
N ILE A 45 -8.52 -19.67 5.04
CA ILE A 45 -8.18 -20.68 6.05
C ILE A 45 -8.68 -22.06 5.63
N GLU A 46 -9.90 -22.17 5.10
CA GLU A 46 -10.45 -23.43 4.61
C GLU A 46 -9.62 -24.02 3.46
N ILE A 47 -9.18 -23.19 2.51
CA ILE A 47 -8.34 -23.61 1.38
C ILE A 47 -7.05 -24.28 1.88
N ILE A 48 -6.31 -23.61 2.77
CA ILE A 48 -5.03 -24.17 3.24
C ILE A 48 -5.25 -25.44 4.06
N TRP A 49 -6.30 -25.50 4.88
CA TRP A 49 -6.60 -26.66 5.71
C TRP A 49 -6.97 -27.88 4.87
N ASN A 50 -7.72 -27.67 3.80
CA ASN A 50 -8.10 -28.73 2.86
C ASN A 50 -6.92 -29.18 2.00
N SER A 51 -5.97 -28.27 1.71
CA SER A 51 -4.79 -28.60 0.91
C SER A 51 -3.77 -29.50 1.63
N LYS A 52 -3.56 -29.29 2.93
CA LYS A 52 -2.57 -30.02 3.75
C LYS A 52 -3.11 -30.29 5.16
N PRO A 53 -4.17 -31.10 5.31
CA PRO A 53 -4.82 -31.32 6.60
C PRO A 53 -3.85 -31.89 7.64
N ASP A 54 -2.95 -32.79 7.25
CA ASP A 54 -1.97 -33.40 8.16
C ASP A 54 -1.03 -32.37 8.83
N VAL A 55 -0.72 -31.28 8.13
CA VAL A 55 0.12 -30.18 8.64
C VAL A 55 -0.68 -29.29 9.61
N PHE A 56 -1.85 -28.80 9.16
CA PHE A 56 -2.61 -27.80 9.90
C PHE A 56 -3.44 -28.39 11.05
N ASP A 57 -3.88 -29.66 10.96
CA ASP A 57 -4.55 -30.35 12.07
C ASP A 57 -3.58 -30.76 13.19
N GLY A 58 -2.27 -30.62 12.99
CA GLY A 58 -1.23 -30.92 13.98
C GLY A 58 -0.99 -32.42 14.17
N LYS A 59 -1.18 -33.22 13.13
CA LYS A 59 -0.99 -34.69 13.17
C LYS A 59 0.45 -35.08 13.51
N PHE A 60 1.41 -34.19 13.25
CA PHE A 60 2.83 -34.37 13.53
C PHE A 60 3.31 -33.79 14.86
N GLY A 61 2.40 -33.47 15.79
CA GLY A 61 2.74 -33.16 17.19
C GLY A 61 2.16 -31.84 17.68
N GLN A 62 2.55 -30.73 17.08
CA GLN A 62 2.00 -29.41 17.41
C GLN A 62 1.35 -28.75 16.20
N ARG A 63 0.27 -28.03 16.46
CA ARG A 63 -0.38 -27.20 15.44
C ARG A 63 0.44 -25.94 15.22
N PRO A 64 0.54 -25.45 13.98
CA PRO A 64 1.24 -24.21 13.72
C PRO A 64 0.63 -23.03 14.48
N HIS A 65 1.47 -22.06 14.82
CA HIS A 65 1.11 -20.77 15.37
C HIS A 65 0.20 -19.99 14.41
N LYS A 66 -0.74 -19.21 14.96
CA LYS A 66 -1.74 -18.49 14.15
C LYS A 66 -1.15 -17.56 13.09
N LEU A 67 0.01 -16.95 13.37
CA LEU A 67 0.71 -16.07 12.43
C LEU A 67 1.26 -16.87 11.25
N ALA A 68 1.86 -18.04 11.49
CA ALA A 68 2.35 -18.92 10.43
C ALA A 68 1.20 -19.47 9.57
N VAL A 69 0.06 -19.81 10.20
CA VAL A 69 -1.16 -20.21 9.49
C VAL A 69 -1.71 -19.05 8.63
N ALA A 70 -1.83 -17.85 9.21
CA ALA A 70 -2.33 -16.67 8.51
C ALA A 70 -1.43 -16.26 7.34
N ALA A 71 -0.10 -16.27 7.52
CA ALA A 71 0.87 -16.04 6.45
C ALA A 71 0.70 -17.06 5.32
N SER A 72 0.58 -18.35 5.66
CA SER A 72 0.34 -19.41 4.68
C SER A 72 -0.97 -19.21 3.91
N ALA A 73 -2.02 -18.78 4.61
CA ALA A 73 -3.34 -18.51 4.03
C ALA A 73 -3.30 -17.34 3.05
N LEU A 74 -2.70 -16.22 3.45
CA LEU A 74 -2.52 -15.05 2.60
C LEU A 74 -1.61 -15.36 1.40
N SER A 75 -0.53 -16.12 1.60
CA SER A 75 0.36 -16.55 0.51
C SER A 75 -0.38 -17.35 -0.56
N ASN A 76 -1.26 -18.27 -0.16
CA ASN A 76 -2.12 -18.98 -1.11
C ASN A 76 -3.19 -18.06 -1.72
N GLY A 77 -3.69 -17.09 -0.94
CA GLY A 77 -4.65 -16.09 -1.37
C GLY A 77 -4.17 -15.20 -2.51
N ILE A 78 -2.86 -14.91 -2.60
CA ILE A 78 -2.27 -14.10 -3.68
C ILE A 78 -2.58 -14.70 -5.06
N ALA A 79 -2.58 -16.03 -5.17
CA ALA A 79 -2.83 -16.73 -6.43
C ALA A 79 -4.32 -16.76 -6.84
N LEU A 80 -5.23 -16.29 -5.99
CA LEU A 80 -6.66 -16.24 -6.30
C LEU A 80 -7.06 -15.00 -7.12
N PHE A 81 -6.12 -14.08 -7.35
CA PHE A 81 -6.36 -12.80 -7.99
C PHE A 81 -5.36 -12.55 -9.11
N GLU A 82 -5.79 -11.78 -10.10
CA GLU A 82 -4.94 -11.36 -11.21
C GLU A 82 -3.87 -10.36 -10.74
N VAL A 83 -2.69 -10.44 -11.36
CA VAL A 83 -1.59 -9.50 -11.13
C VAL A 83 -2.09 -8.08 -11.42
N GLY A 84 -1.83 -7.14 -10.51
CA GLY A 84 -2.28 -5.75 -10.64
C GLY A 84 -3.57 -5.42 -9.88
N SER A 85 -4.46 -6.39 -9.65
CA SER A 85 -5.75 -6.11 -8.99
C SER A 85 -5.61 -5.61 -7.53
N LEU A 86 -6.47 -4.66 -7.12
CA LEU A 86 -6.50 -4.12 -5.74
C LEU A 86 -6.54 -5.21 -4.67
N ASN A 87 -7.41 -6.21 -4.83
CA ASN A 87 -7.53 -7.32 -3.89
C ASN A 87 -6.25 -8.14 -3.76
N ARG A 88 -5.50 -8.32 -4.86
CA ARG A 88 -4.19 -8.98 -4.80
C ARG A 88 -3.19 -8.13 -4.01
N GLY A 89 -3.19 -6.81 -4.25
CA GLY A 89 -2.39 -5.85 -3.50
C GLY A 89 -2.70 -5.87 -2.00
N ALA A 90 -3.98 -5.84 -1.63
CA ALA A 90 -4.43 -5.93 -0.24
C ALA A 90 -3.97 -7.22 0.46
N VAL A 91 -4.00 -8.36 -0.24
CA VAL A 91 -3.53 -9.65 0.30
C VAL A 91 -2.01 -9.66 0.45
N ILE A 92 -1.26 -9.10 -0.51
CA ILE A 92 0.21 -8.96 -0.44
C ILE A 92 0.60 -8.06 0.73
N LEU A 93 -0.05 -6.90 0.90
CA LEU A 93 0.21 -5.97 2.01
C LEU A 93 -0.11 -6.62 3.36
N SER A 94 -1.24 -7.33 3.45
CA SER A 94 -1.59 -8.10 4.64
C SER A 94 -0.54 -9.15 4.98
N LEU A 95 0.04 -9.82 3.96
CA LEU A 95 1.14 -10.77 4.16
C LEU A 95 2.41 -10.06 4.63
N GLY A 96 2.77 -8.93 4.02
CA GLY A 96 3.89 -8.09 4.42
C GLY A 96 3.81 -7.64 5.88
N ASN A 97 2.61 -7.27 6.35
CA ASN A 97 2.38 -6.90 7.75
C ASN A 97 2.66 -8.07 8.71
N ILE A 98 2.31 -9.31 8.35
CA ILE A 98 2.66 -10.47 9.18
C ILE A 98 4.16 -10.73 9.18
N ILE A 99 4.81 -10.62 8.01
CA ILE A 99 6.27 -10.81 7.90
C ILE A 99 6.99 -9.78 8.77
N SER A 100 6.65 -8.50 8.65
CA SER A 100 7.24 -7.42 9.44
C SER A 100 7.02 -7.61 10.95
N GLU A 101 5.82 -8.04 11.35
CA GLU A 101 5.50 -8.37 12.74
C GLU A 101 6.37 -9.51 13.27
N VAL A 102 6.58 -10.56 12.48
CA VAL A 102 7.42 -11.70 12.87
C VAL A 102 8.91 -11.33 12.85
N GLU A 103 9.37 -10.51 11.93
CA GLU A 103 10.76 -10.03 11.92
C GLU A 103 11.07 -9.18 13.14
N THR A 104 10.13 -8.30 13.53
CA THR A 104 10.30 -7.38 14.66
C THR A 104 10.13 -8.08 16.00
N ASN A 105 9.07 -8.89 16.13
CA ASN A 105 8.62 -9.45 17.42
C ASN A 105 8.76 -10.98 17.51
N GLY A 106 9.34 -11.64 16.50
CA GLY A 106 9.44 -13.09 16.38
C GLY A 106 10.02 -13.80 17.59
N GLY A 107 11.02 -13.19 18.25
CA GLY A 107 11.65 -13.73 19.46
C GLY A 107 10.72 -13.82 20.67
N HIS A 108 9.58 -13.15 20.65
CA HIS A 108 8.56 -13.20 21.71
C HIS A 108 7.46 -14.23 21.43
N TYR A 109 7.40 -14.77 20.21
CA TYR A 109 6.41 -15.77 19.84
C TYR A 109 6.97 -17.19 20.05
N PRO A 110 6.17 -18.14 20.56
CA PRO A 110 6.58 -19.52 20.71
C PRO A 110 6.52 -20.26 19.37
N LEU A 111 7.26 -19.76 18.36
CA LEU A 111 7.35 -20.36 17.03
C LEU A 111 8.22 -21.61 17.08
N ASN A 112 7.75 -22.69 16.45
CA ASN A 112 8.53 -23.92 16.30
C ASN A 112 9.13 -24.02 14.88
N SER A 113 9.87 -25.10 14.61
CA SER A 113 10.49 -25.32 13.30
C SER A 113 9.49 -25.42 12.15
N LEU A 114 8.29 -25.94 12.39
CA LEU A 114 7.22 -25.97 11.38
C LEU A 114 6.72 -24.55 11.09
N ASP A 115 6.56 -23.71 12.11
CA ASP A 115 6.17 -22.30 11.93
C ASP A 115 7.19 -21.53 11.11
N HIS A 116 8.48 -21.67 11.45
CA HIS A 116 9.56 -21.04 10.69
C HIS A 116 9.56 -21.49 9.23
N HIS A 117 9.38 -22.79 8.98
CA HIS A 117 9.31 -23.29 7.60
C HIS A 117 8.10 -22.75 6.82
N LEU A 118 6.93 -22.62 7.47
CA LEU A 118 5.76 -22.01 6.84
C LEU A 118 5.99 -20.52 6.53
N LEU A 119 6.60 -19.79 7.46
CA LEU A 119 6.92 -18.37 7.32
C LEU A 119 7.97 -18.13 6.23
N GLU A 120 9.03 -18.94 6.17
CA GLU A 120 10.04 -18.87 5.10
C GLU A 120 9.42 -19.06 3.72
N ASN A 121 8.55 -20.07 3.56
CA ASN A 121 7.83 -20.29 2.31
C ASN A 121 6.94 -19.09 1.96
N SER A 122 6.26 -18.50 2.95
CA SER A 122 5.45 -17.30 2.78
C SER A 122 6.28 -16.08 2.35
N ILE A 123 7.49 -15.90 2.90
CA ILE A 123 8.41 -14.84 2.50
C ILE A 123 8.84 -15.01 1.04
N LEU A 124 9.13 -16.23 0.59
CA LEU A 124 9.47 -16.49 -0.81
C LEU A 124 8.32 -16.13 -1.77
N VAL A 125 7.08 -16.48 -1.39
CA VAL A 125 5.90 -16.10 -2.17
C VAL A 125 5.70 -14.58 -2.16
N PHE A 126 5.88 -13.93 -1.02
CA PHE A 126 5.81 -12.47 -0.89
C PHE A 126 6.85 -11.77 -1.76
N ALA A 127 8.11 -12.19 -1.71
CA ALA A 127 9.20 -11.63 -2.51
C ALA A 127 8.92 -11.77 -4.02
N LYS A 128 8.44 -12.94 -4.45
CA LYS A 128 8.03 -13.14 -5.85
C LYS A 128 6.84 -12.25 -6.23
N ALA A 129 5.83 -12.17 -5.39
CA ALA A 129 4.62 -11.41 -5.68
C ALA A 129 4.89 -9.90 -5.73
N THR A 130 5.75 -9.39 -4.84
CA THR A 130 6.21 -8.00 -4.84
C THR A 130 7.12 -7.71 -6.04
N GLN A 131 7.99 -8.64 -6.42
CA GLN A 131 8.77 -8.54 -7.66
C GLN A 131 7.84 -8.46 -8.88
N GLU A 132 6.84 -9.33 -9.01
CA GLU A 132 5.85 -9.26 -10.09
C GLU A 132 5.07 -7.94 -10.08
N TYR A 133 4.78 -7.37 -8.91
CA TYR A 133 4.17 -6.04 -8.77
C TYR A 133 5.12 -4.90 -9.14
N SER A 134 6.42 -5.05 -8.89
CA SER A 134 7.45 -4.07 -9.27
C SER A 134 7.83 -4.15 -10.75
N GLU A 135 7.66 -5.34 -11.35
CA GLU A 135 7.85 -5.64 -12.77
C GLU A 135 6.58 -5.40 -13.59
N LEU A 136 5.44 -5.08 -12.94
CA LEU A 136 4.32 -4.46 -13.62
C LEU A 136 4.87 -3.26 -14.38
N PRO A 137 4.73 -3.23 -15.71
CA PRO A 137 5.49 -2.30 -16.50
C PRO A 137 4.90 -0.90 -16.37
N LEU A 138 5.34 -0.16 -15.34
CA LEU A 138 5.09 1.29 -15.18
C LEU A 138 5.44 2.07 -16.46
N LYS A 139 6.33 1.52 -17.30
CA LYS A 139 6.83 2.13 -18.53
C LYS A 139 6.08 1.72 -19.82
N ASN A 140 5.28 0.65 -19.82
CA ASN A 140 4.56 0.18 -21.02
C ASN A 140 3.03 0.29 -20.92
N GLU A 141 2.47 0.56 -19.73
CA GLU A 141 1.01 0.77 -19.55
C GLU A 141 0.61 2.25 -19.52
N ILE A 142 1.56 3.15 -19.27
CA ILE A 142 1.31 4.58 -19.36
C ILE A 142 1.62 5.02 -20.78
N ASP A 143 0.60 5.48 -21.50
CA ASP A 143 0.80 6.02 -22.83
C ASP A 143 1.75 7.24 -22.80
N PRO A 144 2.49 7.52 -23.90
CA PRO A 144 3.50 8.57 -23.89
C PRO A 144 2.98 9.97 -23.50
N HIS A 145 1.71 10.27 -23.79
CA HIS A 145 1.13 11.56 -23.44
C HIS A 145 0.90 11.66 -21.94
N SER A 146 0.31 10.63 -21.32
CA SER A 146 0.11 10.58 -19.88
C SER A 146 1.42 10.64 -19.10
N HIS A 147 2.44 9.91 -19.56
CA HIS A 147 3.77 9.96 -18.94
C HIS A 147 4.38 11.37 -18.99
N ASP A 148 4.29 12.05 -20.14
CA ASP A 148 4.82 13.40 -20.35
C ASP A 148 4.10 14.46 -19.50
N VAL A 149 2.78 14.34 -19.33
CA VAL A 149 2.00 15.20 -18.40
C VAL A 149 2.47 15.02 -16.96
N ILE A 150 2.57 13.78 -16.50
CA ILE A 150 2.99 13.46 -15.13
C ILE A 150 4.44 13.90 -14.88
N ALA A 151 5.36 13.66 -15.82
CA ALA A 151 6.75 14.08 -15.70
C ALA A 151 6.89 15.60 -15.57
N ARG A 152 6.09 16.38 -16.32
CA ARG A 152 6.06 17.85 -16.17
C ARG A 152 5.56 18.29 -14.80
N ALA A 153 4.45 17.72 -14.33
CA ALA A 153 3.89 18.03 -13.03
C ALA A 153 4.89 17.69 -11.91
N ALA A 154 5.53 16.52 -12.00
CA ALA A 154 6.56 16.09 -11.06
C ALA A 154 7.75 17.06 -11.06
N ARG A 155 8.19 17.54 -12.22
CA ARG A 155 9.29 18.50 -12.30
C ARG A 155 8.96 19.84 -11.64
N MET A 156 7.71 20.29 -11.72
CA MET A 156 7.27 21.50 -11.00
C MET A 156 7.35 21.29 -9.48
N LEU A 157 6.84 20.17 -8.99
CA LEU A 157 6.91 19.80 -7.56
C LEU A 157 8.35 19.63 -7.08
N GLU A 158 9.20 18.98 -7.88
CA GLU A 158 10.62 18.78 -7.58
C GLU A 158 11.35 20.11 -7.40
N MET A 159 11.03 21.12 -8.22
CA MET A 159 11.60 22.46 -8.07
C MET A 159 11.19 23.13 -6.75
N GLN A 160 9.96 22.92 -6.28
CA GLN A 160 9.51 23.40 -4.97
C GLN A 160 10.25 22.67 -3.84
N LEU A 161 10.32 21.33 -3.92
CA LEU A 161 10.94 20.47 -2.92
C LEU A 161 12.46 20.64 -2.83
N LEU A 162 13.14 20.93 -3.95
CA LEU A 162 14.58 21.12 -3.99
C LEU A 162 15.03 22.25 -3.06
N LEU A 163 14.23 23.31 -2.93
CA LEU A 163 14.52 24.43 -2.04
C LEU A 163 14.27 24.08 -0.58
N CYS A 164 13.36 23.12 -0.31
CA CYS A 164 13.14 22.58 1.03
C CYS A 164 14.25 21.63 1.49
N LYS A 165 14.85 20.85 0.56
CA LYS A 165 15.93 19.88 0.85
C LYS A 165 17.20 20.49 1.44
N ALA A 166 17.33 21.82 1.48
CA ALA A 166 18.48 22.48 2.10
C ALA A 166 18.55 22.30 3.63
N ASP A 167 17.42 21.94 4.29
CA ASP A 167 17.35 21.61 5.72
C ASP A 167 16.89 20.15 5.93
N ASP A 168 17.82 19.21 5.77
CA ASP A 168 17.57 17.75 5.83
C ASP A 168 16.85 17.27 7.09
N LYS A 169 17.03 17.94 8.24
CA LYS A 169 16.46 17.49 9.52
C LYS A 169 14.94 17.67 9.59
N THR A 170 14.41 18.66 8.89
CA THR A 170 12.98 18.99 8.86
C THR A 170 12.31 18.48 7.58
N TYR A 171 13.09 18.33 6.50
CA TYR A 171 12.59 17.90 5.19
C TYR A 171 11.91 16.52 5.19
N ASP A 172 12.48 15.51 5.86
CA ASP A 172 11.89 14.16 5.83
C ASP A 172 10.53 14.09 6.53
N GLY A 173 10.43 14.68 7.72
CA GLY A 173 9.17 14.79 8.46
C GLY A 173 8.13 15.65 7.72
N PHE A 174 8.60 16.70 7.04
CA PHE A 174 7.77 17.53 6.18
C PHE A 174 7.21 16.73 4.99
N LEU A 175 8.06 16.04 4.24
CA LEU A 175 7.67 15.26 3.07
C LEU A 175 6.64 14.18 3.44
N HIS A 176 6.75 13.58 4.62
CA HIS A 176 5.83 12.54 5.09
C HIS A 176 4.59 13.08 5.82
N SER A 177 4.46 14.39 5.99
CA SER A 177 3.30 15.02 6.63
C SER A 177 2.02 14.81 5.82
N LYS A 178 0.86 14.83 6.50
CA LYS A 178 -0.45 14.68 5.85
C LYS A 178 -0.68 15.78 4.82
N PHE A 179 -0.33 17.01 5.18
CA PHE A 179 -0.42 18.16 4.30
C PHE A 179 0.36 17.94 2.99
N VAL A 180 1.66 17.65 3.05
CA VAL A 180 2.49 17.51 1.84
C VAL A 180 2.03 16.34 0.98
N ARG A 181 1.61 15.24 1.60
CA ARG A 181 1.00 14.11 0.88
C ARG A 181 -0.25 14.52 0.12
N GLY A 182 -1.18 15.21 0.77
CA GLY A 182 -2.40 15.72 0.13
C GLY A 182 -2.08 16.68 -1.01
N TYR A 183 -1.16 17.62 -0.77
CA TYR A 183 -0.71 18.59 -1.75
C TYR A 183 -0.19 17.95 -3.05
N ILE A 184 0.78 17.05 -2.92
CA ILE A 184 1.38 16.36 -4.08
C ILE A 184 0.32 15.53 -4.81
N PHE A 185 -0.57 14.88 -4.06
CA PHE A 185 -1.68 14.09 -4.62
C PHE A 185 -2.60 14.96 -5.48
N GLY A 186 -3.06 16.09 -4.94
CA GLY A 186 -3.94 17.02 -5.64
C GLY A 186 -3.29 17.68 -6.84
N PHE A 187 -1.99 17.95 -6.77
CA PHE A 187 -1.23 18.53 -7.88
C PHE A 187 -1.15 17.59 -9.08
N PHE A 188 -0.88 16.29 -8.86
CA PHE A 188 -0.90 15.29 -9.92
C PHE A 188 -2.31 15.02 -10.45
N ASP A 189 -3.30 14.95 -9.56
CA ASP A 189 -4.72 14.80 -9.94
C ASP A 189 -5.16 15.94 -10.88
N ALA A 190 -4.88 17.19 -10.52
CA ALA A 190 -5.15 18.35 -11.37
C ALA A 190 -4.40 18.30 -12.71
N ALA A 191 -3.16 17.78 -12.73
CA ALA A 191 -2.42 17.58 -13.97
C ALA A 191 -3.11 16.60 -14.93
N MET A 192 -3.59 15.47 -14.39
CA MET A 192 -4.32 14.48 -15.17
C MET A 192 -5.66 15.02 -15.68
N GLN A 193 -6.41 15.69 -14.80
CA GLN A 193 -7.69 16.33 -15.17
C GLN A 193 -7.52 17.37 -16.26
N ARG A 194 -6.52 18.28 -16.14
CA ARG A 194 -6.29 19.34 -17.13
C ARG A 194 -5.90 18.78 -18.49
N ALA A 195 -5.15 17.68 -18.52
CA ALA A 195 -4.76 17.01 -19.76
C ALA A 195 -5.88 16.15 -20.35
N ASN A 196 -7.00 15.96 -19.64
CA ASN A 196 -8.06 15.00 -19.98
C ASN A 196 -7.51 13.58 -20.19
N ILE A 197 -6.60 13.14 -19.31
CA ILE A 197 -6.11 11.77 -19.33
C ILE A 197 -7.30 10.83 -19.01
N PRO A 198 -7.62 9.87 -19.89
CA PRO A 198 -8.67 8.91 -19.61
C PRO A 198 -8.21 7.97 -18.49
N LEU A 199 -8.95 7.99 -17.39
CA LEU A 199 -8.77 7.10 -16.25
C LEU A 199 -9.90 6.08 -16.29
N ASP A 200 -9.60 4.89 -16.80
CA ASP A 200 -10.57 3.79 -16.96
C ASP A 200 -10.76 3.01 -15.65
N SER A 201 -9.87 3.20 -14.68
CA SER A 201 -9.94 2.61 -13.33
C SER A 201 -9.13 3.39 -12.30
N ASP A 202 -9.41 3.14 -11.02
CA ASP A 202 -8.62 3.65 -9.90
C ASP A 202 -7.17 3.11 -9.95
N ASP A 203 -6.97 1.88 -10.46
CA ASP A 203 -5.64 1.29 -10.65
C ASP A 203 -4.79 2.12 -11.62
N GLN A 204 -5.37 2.59 -12.72
CA GLN A 204 -4.67 3.43 -13.70
C GLN A 204 -4.30 4.80 -13.09
N PHE A 205 -5.19 5.36 -12.28
CA PHE A 205 -4.92 6.58 -11.54
C PHE A 205 -3.76 6.40 -10.55
N TYR A 206 -3.74 5.31 -9.78
CA TYR A 206 -2.66 5.02 -8.84
C TYR A 206 -1.33 4.75 -9.54
N LEU A 207 -1.37 4.07 -10.69
CA LEU A 207 -0.18 3.83 -11.51
C LEU A 207 0.46 5.15 -11.97
N LEU A 208 -0.35 6.10 -12.43
CA LEU A 208 0.11 7.43 -12.85
C LEU A 208 0.65 8.24 -11.67
N LEU A 209 0.01 8.18 -10.51
CA LEU A 209 0.52 8.79 -9.29
C LEU A 209 1.88 8.20 -8.90
N ALA A 210 2.01 6.87 -8.86
CA ALA A 210 3.27 6.20 -8.52
C ALA A 210 4.37 6.57 -9.50
N ALA A 211 4.06 6.59 -10.81
CA ALA A 211 4.99 7.04 -11.85
C ALA A 211 5.45 8.48 -11.62
N GLY A 212 4.56 9.40 -11.25
CA GLY A 212 4.92 10.77 -10.89
C GLY A 212 5.85 10.86 -9.68
N HIS A 213 5.57 10.07 -8.65
CA HIS A 213 6.39 10.03 -7.45
C HIS A 213 7.77 9.41 -7.69
N THR A 214 7.97 8.58 -8.72
CA THR A 214 9.32 8.10 -9.06
C THR A 214 10.28 9.24 -9.38
N TYR A 215 9.80 10.36 -9.94
CA TYR A 215 10.63 11.55 -10.16
C TYR A 215 11.00 12.27 -8.86
N ILE A 216 10.13 12.22 -7.85
CA ILE A 216 10.37 12.84 -6.53
C ILE A 216 11.38 12.02 -5.72
N PHE A 217 11.37 10.69 -5.89
CA PHE A 217 12.20 9.73 -5.16
C PHE A 217 13.36 9.18 -6.01
N ASP A 218 13.92 10.00 -6.90
CA ASP A 218 15.16 9.68 -7.66
C ASP A 218 15.12 8.33 -8.41
N GLY A 219 13.93 7.97 -8.94
CA GLY A 219 13.69 6.73 -9.66
C GLY A 219 13.40 5.51 -8.78
N ASN A 220 13.34 5.66 -7.45
CA ASN A 220 13.00 4.58 -6.53
C ASN A 220 11.50 4.24 -6.59
N THR A 221 11.16 3.26 -7.42
CA THR A 221 9.78 2.79 -7.62
C THR A 221 9.15 2.26 -6.34
N GLU A 222 9.87 1.51 -5.52
CA GLU A 222 9.33 0.94 -4.29
C GLU A 222 8.92 2.05 -3.31
N GLN A 223 9.81 3.03 -3.10
CA GLN A 223 9.53 4.17 -2.23
C GLN A 223 8.38 5.03 -2.77
N ALA A 224 8.34 5.28 -4.08
CA ALA A 224 7.26 6.03 -4.72
C ALA A 224 5.90 5.36 -4.54
N THR A 225 5.83 4.07 -4.82
CA THR A 225 4.62 3.25 -4.68
C THR A 225 4.17 3.19 -3.22
N ASN A 226 5.08 2.92 -2.29
CA ASN A 226 4.78 2.92 -0.85
C ASN A 226 4.30 4.30 -0.37
N TYR A 227 4.91 5.38 -0.88
CA TYR A 227 4.49 6.73 -0.54
C TYR A 227 3.05 7.00 -1.01
N VAL A 228 2.71 6.68 -2.27
CA VAL A 228 1.35 6.83 -2.80
C VAL A 228 0.34 6.01 -2.01
N TYR A 229 0.62 4.72 -1.76
CA TYR A 229 -0.29 3.87 -1.00
C TYR A 229 -0.52 4.36 0.43
N ASN A 230 0.53 4.83 1.11
CA ASN A 230 0.38 5.41 2.45
C ASN A 230 -0.40 6.73 2.44
N SER A 231 -0.36 7.49 1.34
CA SER A 231 -1.18 8.70 1.17
C SER A 231 -2.66 8.38 0.97
N LEU A 232 -3.01 7.28 0.31
CA LEU A 232 -4.40 6.86 0.14
C LEU A 232 -5.10 6.59 1.48
N ALA A 233 -4.35 6.06 2.47
CA ALA A 233 -4.86 5.84 3.81
C ALA A 233 -5.23 7.13 4.57
N LEU A 234 -4.88 8.31 4.02
CA LEU A 234 -5.19 9.62 4.59
C LEU A 234 -6.43 10.28 3.96
N GLN A 235 -7.04 9.68 2.93
CA GLN A 235 -8.26 10.23 2.35
C GLN A 235 -9.38 10.36 3.40
N GLY A 236 -10.06 11.50 3.42
CA GLY A 236 -11.07 11.83 4.42
C GLY A 236 -10.50 12.44 5.71
N ASP A 237 -9.17 12.55 5.82
CA ASP A 237 -8.53 13.40 6.83
C ASP A 237 -8.60 14.86 6.39
N GLN A 238 -9.06 15.74 7.29
CA GLN A 238 -9.30 17.14 6.96
C GLN A 238 -8.05 17.85 6.44
N GLU A 239 -6.88 17.60 7.04
CA GLU A 239 -5.63 18.28 6.66
C GLU A 239 -5.17 17.80 5.27
N PHE A 240 -5.30 16.50 5.01
CA PHE A 240 -4.99 15.92 3.70
C PHE A 240 -5.91 16.44 2.61
N ASP A 241 -7.23 16.41 2.84
CA ASP A 241 -8.24 16.81 1.86
C ASP A 241 -8.13 18.31 1.50
N GLN A 242 -7.86 19.16 2.50
CA GLN A 242 -7.59 20.59 2.27
C GLN A 242 -6.33 20.78 1.41
N ALA A 243 -5.25 20.08 1.75
CA ALA A 243 -4.01 20.17 0.99
C ALA A 243 -4.15 19.64 -0.44
N GLN A 244 -4.95 18.59 -0.64
CA GLN A 244 -5.31 18.08 -1.97
C GLN A 244 -6.00 19.16 -2.81
N GLY A 245 -6.99 19.86 -2.24
CA GLY A 245 -7.61 21.00 -2.91
C GLY A 245 -6.63 22.13 -3.22
N GLN A 246 -5.71 22.42 -2.30
CA GLN A 246 -4.70 23.46 -2.45
C GLN A 246 -3.69 23.15 -3.56
N GLY A 247 -3.15 21.93 -3.59
CA GLY A 247 -2.22 21.48 -4.63
C GLY A 247 -2.86 21.49 -6.01
N GLY A 248 -4.12 21.06 -6.11
CA GLY A 248 -4.86 21.12 -7.37
C GLY A 248 -5.10 22.55 -7.84
N THR A 249 -5.50 23.45 -6.94
CA THR A 249 -5.76 24.86 -7.23
C THR A 249 -4.50 25.58 -7.69
N GLU A 250 -3.35 25.37 -7.02
CA GLU A 250 -2.09 25.98 -7.45
C GLU A 250 -1.72 25.56 -8.88
N TYR A 251 -1.86 24.26 -9.20
CA TYR A 251 -1.57 23.76 -10.53
C TYR A 251 -2.41 24.45 -11.60
N PHE A 252 -3.73 24.56 -11.40
CA PHE A 252 -4.63 25.24 -12.34
C PHE A 252 -4.32 26.73 -12.43
N ASP A 253 -4.12 27.42 -11.31
CA ASP A 253 -3.81 28.84 -11.29
C ASP A 253 -2.50 29.17 -12.00
N PHE A 254 -1.51 28.29 -11.91
CA PHE A 254 -0.26 28.42 -12.66
C PHE A 254 -0.49 28.25 -14.16
N LEU A 255 -1.20 27.20 -14.58
CA LEU A 255 -1.47 26.95 -16.01
C LEU A 255 -2.44 27.96 -16.65
N ASP A 256 -3.33 28.57 -15.87
CA ASP A 256 -4.20 29.65 -16.31
C ASP A 256 -3.51 31.03 -16.25
N GLY A 257 -2.25 31.09 -15.78
CA GLY A 257 -1.45 32.31 -15.71
C GLY A 257 -1.88 33.29 -14.61
N LYS A 258 -2.68 32.84 -13.63
CA LYS A 258 -3.09 33.65 -12.47
C LYS A 258 -1.95 33.84 -11.48
N ILE A 259 -1.07 32.84 -11.37
CA ILE A 259 0.18 32.92 -10.61
C ILE A 259 1.38 32.68 -11.53
N ARG A 260 2.52 33.29 -11.20
CA ARG A 260 3.74 33.19 -12.02
C ARG A 260 4.57 31.95 -11.72
N ASN A 261 4.62 31.54 -10.46
CA ASN A 261 5.41 30.41 -10.01
C ASN A 261 4.55 29.58 -9.04
N PRO A 262 4.47 28.24 -9.22
CA PRO A 262 3.84 27.36 -8.25
C PRO A 262 4.89 27.06 -7.17
N ILE A 263 4.83 27.76 -6.03
CA ILE A 263 5.83 27.71 -4.94
C ILE A 263 5.20 27.57 -3.55
N TRP A 264 3.89 27.27 -3.46
CA TRP A 264 3.15 27.22 -2.21
C TRP A 264 3.77 26.22 -1.24
N LEU A 265 4.20 25.05 -1.72
CA LEU A 265 4.79 24.02 -0.87
C LEU A 265 6.13 24.47 -0.26
N MET A 266 6.90 25.26 -1.00
CA MET A 266 8.13 25.89 -0.52
C MET A 266 7.82 26.99 0.52
N GLU A 267 6.85 27.87 0.25
CA GLU A 267 6.44 28.93 1.18
C GLU A 267 5.88 28.33 2.48
N TYR A 268 5.15 27.21 2.40
CA TYR A 268 4.64 26.48 3.56
C TYR A 268 5.77 25.84 4.38
N PHE A 269 6.76 25.22 3.74
CA PHE A 269 7.93 24.66 4.42
C PHE A 269 8.67 25.72 5.25
N HIS A 270 8.83 26.94 4.70
CA HIS A 270 9.52 28.04 5.37
C HIS A 270 8.62 28.86 6.31
N GLY A 271 7.35 28.48 6.49
CA GLY A 271 6.41 29.16 7.38
C GLY A 271 5.91 30.52 6.86
N GLU A 272 6.07 30.78 5.56
CA GLU A 272 5.57 31.99 4.88
C GLU A 272 4.07 31.86 4.51
N ARG A 273 3.53 30.64 4.52
CA ARG A 273 2.10 30.34 4.41
C ARG A 273 1.63 29.37 5.49
N SER A 274 0.35 29.49 5.87
CA SER A 274 -0.35 28.55 6.74
C SER A 274 -1.32 27.68 5.93
N ALA A 275 -1.60 26.48 6.43
CA ALA A 275 -2.62 25.58 5.87
C ALA A 275 -4.06 26.15 5.92
N ASP A 276 -4.30 27.16 6.76
CA ASP A 276 -5.62 27.78 6.97
C ASP A 276 -5.91 29.01 6.07
N ALA A 277 -5.02 29.36 5.14
CA ALA A 277 -5.13 30.54 4.28
C ALA A 277 -5.84 30.23 2.94
#